data_AF-A0A1B6MJV1-F1
#
_entry.id   AF-A0A1B6MJV1-F1
#
_cell.length_a   1.000
_cell.length_b   1.000
_cell.length_c   1.000
_cell.angle_alpha   90.00
_cell.angle_beta   90.00
_cell.angle_gamma   90.00
#
_symmetry.space_group_name_H-M   'P 1'
#
loop_
_entity.id
_entity.type
_entity.pdbx_description
1 polymer ?
#
loop_
_entity_poly.entity_id
_entity_poly.type
_entity_poly.pdbx_seq_one_letter_code
_entity_poly.pdbx_strand_id
1 'polypeptide(L)'
;KKAKRDAESRIEETPAQREARLAANAERPATSRAEETPAQCEVRLAANAERAAASRAEETHAQREARLTNDNERHLNRRLSQTPEDSEHFLRHRMQERTNSMRMTWDPFRGISFRYNPDIPYHSHGLLQLGSMNKPCKYCGALKWKGECQFMLCFR
;
A
#
# COMPACT_ATOMS: atom_id res chain seq x y z
N LYS A 1 17.83 -22.90 40.75
CA LYS A 1 19.13 -22.37 41.25
C LYS A 1 19.79 -21.39 40.28
N LYS A 2 19.92 -21.69 38.98
CA LYS A 2 20.52 -20.78 37.98
C LYS A 2 19.74 -19.47 37.77
N ALA A 3 18.43 -19.52 37.56
CA ALA A 3 17.61 -18.32 37.34
C ALA A 3 17.65 -17.31 38.52
N LYS A 4 17.70 -17.82 39.76
CA LYS A 4 17.84 -16.98 40.95
C LYS A 4 19.20 -16.28 40.99
N ARG A 5 20.28 -17.01 40.70
CA ARG A 5 21.64 -16.45 40.60
C ARG A 5 21.77 -15.42 39.48
N ASP A 6 21.18 -15.69 38.32
CA ASP A 6 21.18 -14.76 37.18
C ASP A 6 20.34 -13.50 37.48
N ALA A 7 19.34 -13.59 38.36
CA ALA A 7 18.59 -12.43 38.83
C ALA A 7 19.37 -11.61 39.85
N GLU A 8 20.03 -12.28 40.81
CA GLU A 8 20.90 -11.66 41.80
C GLU A 8 22.08 -10.94 41.11
N SER A 9 22.73 -11.56 40.13
CA SER A 9 23.82 -10.93 39.37
C SER A 9 23.37 -9.70 38.59
N ARG A 10 22.10 -9.64 38.14
CA ARG A 10 21.54 -8.47 37.43
C ARG A 10 21.27 -7.30 38.35
N ILE A 11 21.06 -7.53 39.65
CA ILE A 11 20.86 -6.47 40.64
C ILE A 11 22.20 -5.77 40.92
N GLU A 12 23.29 -6.53 40.88
CA GLU A 12 24.65 -6.04 41.15
C GLU A 12 25.38 -5.52 39.89
N GLU A 13 24.74 -5.57 38.71
CA GLU A 13 25.33 -5.10 37.46
C GLU A 13 25.61 -3.59 37.49
N THR A 14 26.83 -3.21 37.08
CA THR A 14 27.14 -1.82 36.77
C THR A 14 26.41 -1.38 35.49
N PRO A 15 26.20 -0.06 35.28
CA PRO A 15 25.61 0.45 34.03
C PRO A 15 26.30 -0.09 32.77
N ALA A 16 27.64 -0.12 32.75
CA ALA A 16 28.41 -0.63 31.62
C ALA A 16 28.22 -2.14 31.39
N GLN A 17 28.15 -2.94 32.47
CA GLN A 17 27.87 -4.38 32.36
C GLN A 17 26.45 -4.64 31.86
N ARG A 18 25.48 -3.85 32.34
CA ARG A 18 24.09 -3.90 31.87
C ARG A 18 23.99 -3.55 30.39
N GLU A 19 24.67 -2.50 29.95
CA GLU A 19 24.71 -2.10 28.54
C GLU A 19 25.32 -3.19 27.66
N ALA A 20 26.48 -3.72 28.04
CA ALA A 20 27.12 -4.82 27.31
C ALA A 20 26.20 -6.05 27.21
N ARG A 21 25.51 -6.41 28.29
CA ARG A 21 24.54 -7.51 28.29
C ARG A 21 23.33 -7.23 27.39
N LEU A 22 22.80 -6.00 27.42
CA LEU A 22 21.67 -5.60 26.57
C LEU A 22 22.07 -5.58 25.09
N ALA A 23 23.27 -5.09 24.77
CA ALA A 23 23.84 -5.12 23.42
C ALA A 23 23.96 -6.56 22.91
N ALA A 24 24.57 -7.45 23.69
CA ALA A 24 24.69 -8.87 23.32
C ALA A 24 23.32 -9.55 23.16
N ASN A 25 22.34 -9.21 24.00
CA ASN A 25 20.97 -9.72 23.87
C ASN A 25 20.21 -9.16 22.66
N ALA A 26 20.55 -7.97 22.18
CA ALA A 26 19.99 -7.37 20.97
C ALA A 26 20.65 -7.93 19.70
N GLU A 27 21.95 -8.20 19.76
CA GLU A 27 22.73 -8.75 18.65
C GLU A 27 22.30 -10.17 18.29
N ARG A 28 22.13 -11.05 19.29
CA ARG A 28 21.73 -12.45 19.06
C ARG A 28 20.47 -12.64 18.18
N PRO A 29 19.34 -11.95 18.41
CA PRO A 29 18.20 -12.05 17.50
C PRO A 29 18.43 -11.27 16.20
N ALA A 30 19.30 -10.27 16.14
CA ALA A 30 19.61 -9.56 14.89
C ALA A 30 20.38 -10.46 13.93
N THR A 31 21.40 -11.18 14.41
CA THR A 31 22.16 -12.16 13.62
C THR A 31 21.27 -13.30 13.16
N SER A 32 20.47 -13.87 14.08
CA SER A 32 19.50 -14.91 13.73
C SER A 32 18.50 -14.46 12.66
N ARG A 33 18.04 -13.20 12.70
CA ARG A 33 17.13 -12.65 11.67
C ARG A 33 17.82 -12.39 10.33
N ALA A 34 19.10 -12.07 10.33
CA ALA A 34 19.86 -11.87 9.10
C ALA A 34 20.04 -13.19 8.31
N GLU A 35 20.02 -14.31 9.02
CA GLU A 35 20.14 -15.67 8.47
C GLU A 35 18.78 -16.34 8.21
N GLU A 36 17.65 -15.67 8.51
CA GLU A 36 16.31 -16.22 8.28
C GLU A 36 16.03 -16.42 6.78
N THR A 37 15.51 -17.60 6.44
CA THR A 37 14.91 -17.82 5.12
C THR A 37 13.59 -17.04 4.97
N PRO A 38 13.14 -16.75 3.74
CA PRO A 38 11.84 -16.09 3.52
C PRO A 38 10.68 -16.78 4.23
N ALA A 39 10.61 -18.13 4.19
CA ALA A 39 9.56 -18.89 4.86
C ALA A 39 9.61 -18.75 6.39
N GLN A 40 10.80 -18.76 6.99
CA GLN A 40 10.94 -18.53 8.43
C GLN A 40 10.55 -17.10 8.84
N CYS A 41 10.92 -16.11 8.01
CA CYS A 41 10.52 -14.72 8.21
C CYS A 41 8.99 -14.57 8.15
N GLU A 42 8.32 -15.21 7.19
CA GLU A 42 6.87 -15.22 7.07
C GLU A 42 6.19 -15.82 8.31
N VAL A 43 6.64 -16.99 8.76
CA VAL A 43 6.12 -17.63 9.98
C VAL A 43 6.28 -16.72 11.20
N ARG A 44 7.45 -16.09 11.35
CA ARG A 44 7.70 -15.14 12.46
C ARG A 44 6.80 -13.91 12.37
N LEU A 45 6.61 -13.34 11.18
CA LEU A 45 5.74 -12.18 10.97
C LEU A 45 4.28 -12.53 11.23
N ALA A 46 3.82 -13.71 10.80
CA ALA A 46 2.47 -14.21 11.07
C ALA A 46 2.23 -14.36 12.58
N ALA A 47 3.15 -15.02 13.30
CA ALA A 47 3.05 -15.19 14.74
C ALA A 47 3.05 -13.86 15.51
N ASN A 48 3.85 -12.87 15.04
CA ASN A 48 3.84 -11.53 15.60
C ASN A 48 2.51 -10.79 15.34
N ALA A 49 1.95 -10.93 14.14
CA ALA A 49 0.66 -10.34 13.78
C ALA A 49 -0.48 -10.93 14.62
N GLU A 50 -0.50 -12.25 14.81
CA GLU A 50 -1.47 -12.94 15.67
C GLU A 50 -1.40 -12.45 17.11
N ARG A 51 -0.18 -12.37 17.69
CA ARG A 51 0.00 -11.86 19.05
C ARG A 51 -0.45 -10.41 19.20
N ALA A 52 -0.16 -9.57 18.21
CA ALA A 52 -0.62 -8.18 18.20
C ALA A 52 -2.15 -8.09 18.08
N ALA A 53 -2.77 -8.93 17.26
CA ALA A 53 -4.22 -8.99 17.13
C ALA A 53 -4.90 -9.44 18.43
N ALA A 54 -4.38 -10.49 19.08
CA ALA A 54 -4.86 -10.96 20.38
C ALA A 54 -4.74 -9.86 21.44
N SER A 55 -3.59 -9.22 21.55
CA SER A 55 -3.38 -8.11 22.48
C SER A 55 -4.34 -6.95 22.22
N ARG A 56 -4.65 -6.64 20.95
CA ARG A 56 -5.62 -5.59 20.58
C ARG A 56 -7.07 -5.97 20.89
N ALA A 57 -7.41 -7.26 20.82
CA ALA A 57 -8.74 -7.74 21.16
C ALA A 57 -9.03 -7.63 22.67
N GLU A 58 -7.97 -7.71 23.48
CA GLU A 58 -8.02 -7.57 24.94
C GLU A 58 -7.84 -6.12 25.43
N GLU A 59 -7.61 -5.15 24.54
CA GLU A 59 -7.44 -3.73 24.90
C GLU A 59 -8.71 -3.17 25.55
N THR A 60 -8.56 -2.54 26.72
CA THR A 60 -9.59 -1.67 27.28
C THR A 60 -9.74 -0.39 26.45
N HIS A 61 -10.87 0.31 26.60
CA HIS A 61 -11.09 1.58 25.90
C HIS A 61 -9.98 2.60 26.14
N ALA A 62 -9.56 2.78 27.40
CA ALA A 62 -8.50 3.72 27.76
C ALA A 62 -7.14 3.33 27.14
N GLN A 63 -6.80 2.04 27.10
CA GLN A 63 -5.58 1.56 26.44
C GLN A 63 -5.63 1.81 24.93
N ARG A 64 -6.79 1.56 24.30
CA ARG A 64 -7.00 1.82 22.88
C ARG A 64 -6.86 3.30 22.55
N GLU A 65 -7.43 4.19 23.36
CA GLU A 65 -7.28 5.64 23.21
C GLU A 65 -5.82 6.06 23.33
N ALA A 66 -5.11 5.61 24.38
CA ALA A 66 -3.70 5.92 24.58
C ALA A 66 -2.81 5.41 23.43
N ARG A 67 -3.11 4.25 22.84
CA ARG A 67 -2.40 3.76 21.65
C ARG A 67 -2.65 4.64 20.44
N LEU A 68 -3.91 5.01 20.18
CA LEU A 68 -4.27 5.86 19.03
C LEU A 68 -3.70 7.28 19.15
N THR A 69 -3.65 7.84 20.36
CA THR A 69 -2.99 9.14 20.59
C THR A 69 -1.50 9.06 20.31
N ASN A 70 -0.81 8.03 20.83
CA ASN A 70 0.62 7.82 20.55
C ASN A 70 0.91 7.60 19.06
N ASP A 71 0.08 6.81 18.37
CA ASP A 71 0.20 6.59 16.93
C ASP A 71 0.05 7.92 16.16
N ASN A 72 -0.95 8.74 16.52
CA ASN A 72 -1.15 10.05 15.92
C ASN A 72 0.02 11.01 16.15
N GLU A 73 0.55 11.07 17.38
CA GLU A 73 1.73 11.87 17.72
C GLU A 73 2.95 11.43 16.92
N ARG A 74 3.19 10.12 16.80
CA ARG A 74 4.28 9.57 15.98
C ARG A 74 4.13 9.95 14.51
N HIS A 75 2.92 9.87 13.96
CA HIS A 75 2.65 10.29 12.58
C HIS A 75 2.84 11.80 12.39
N LEU A 76 2.43 12.61 13.36
CA LEU A 76 2.67 14.05 13.34
C LEU A 76 4.17 14.35 13.37
N ASN A 77 4.92 13.76 14.30
CA ASN A 77 6.36 13.95 14.42
C ASN A 77 7.08 13.53 13.14
N ARG A 78 6.69 12.40 12.52
CA ARG A 78 7.23 11.98 11.22
C ARG A 78 6.97 13.02 10.14
N ARG A 79 5.78 13.63 10.09
CA ARG A 79 5.47 14.69 9.12
C ARG A 79 6.27 15.96 9.38
N LEU A 80 6.45 16.32 10.65
CA LEU A 80 7.24 17.50 11.02
C LEU A 80 8.73 17.32 10.73
N SER A 81 9.23 16.08 10.78
CA SER A 81 10.62 15.74 10.46
C SER A 81 10.85 15.42 8.97
N GLN A 82 9.82 15.49 8.11
CA GLN A 82 9.98 15.24 6.68
C GLN A 82 10.76 16.36 6.02
N THR A 83 11.71 15.98 5.15
CA THR A 83 12.38 16.96 4.30
C THR A 83 11.56 17.27 3.05
N PRO A 84 11.84 18.38 2.34
CA PRO A 84 11.23 18.66 1.05
C PRO A 84 11.42 17.53 0.03
N GLU A 85 12.59 16.88 0.03
CA GLU A 85 12.91 15.78 -0.87
C GLU A 85 12.05 14.54 -0.59
N ASP A 86 11.82 14.20 0.68
CA ASP A 86 10.93 13.11 1.07
C ASP A 86 9.49 13.36 0.58
N SER A 87 9.05 14.61 0.70
CA SER A 87 7.72 15.05 0.28
C SER A 87 7.56 14.96 -1.24
N GLU A 88 8.56 15.43 -2.00
CA GLU A 88 8.58 15.34 -3.45
C GLU A 88 8.61 13.88 -3.92
N HIS A 89 9.44 13.05 -3.29
CA HIS A 89 9.51 11.62 -3.58
C HIS A 89 8.14 10.94 -3.38
N PHE A 90 7.45 11.22 -2.27
CA PHE A 90 6.12 10.70 -2.02
C PHE A 90 5.10 11.14 -3.08
N LEU A 91 5.10 12.43 -3.44
CA LEU A 91 4.22 12.95 -4.48
C LEU A 91 4.52 12.31 -5.84
N ARG A 92 5.79 12.16 -6.19
CA ARG A 92 6.21 11.51 -7.44
C ARG A 92 5.77 10.05 -7.48
N HIS A 93 5.99 9.30 -6.41
CA HIS A 93 5.56 7.92 -6.30
C HIS A 93 4.05 7.79 -6.46
N ARG A 94 3.27 8.62 -5.74
CA ARG A 94 1.81 8.63 -5.84
C ARG A 94 1.32 8.99 -7.25
N MET A 95 1.95 9.97 -7.90
CA MET A 95 1.65 10.30 -9.29
C MET A 95 1.96 9.13 -10.22
N GLN A 96 3.09 8.46 -10.02
CA GLN A 96 3.50 7.29 -10.80
C GLN A 96 2.56 6.10 -10.60
N GLU A 97 2.08 5.84 -9.38
CA GLU A 97 1.06 4.82 -9.13
C GLU A 97 -0.25 5.14 -9.85
N ARG A 98 -0.68 6.41 -9.81
CA ARG A 98 -1.88 6.84 -10.55
C ARG A 98 -1.70 6.69 -12.05
N THR A 99 -0.56 7.10 -12.61
CA THR A 99 -0.31 6.97 -14.05
C THR A 99 -0.17 5.51 -14.45
N ASN A 100 0.48 4.66 -13.64
CA ASN A 100 0.56 3.23 -13.86
C ASN A 100 -0.83 2.58 -13.80
N SER A 101 -1.65 2.92 -12.81
CA SER A 101 -3.03 2.44 -12.73
C SER A 101 -3.87 2.86 -13.94
N MET A 102 -3.78 4.13 -14.36
CA MET A 102 -4.45 4.59 -15.59
C MET A 102 -3.91 3.89 -16.84
N ARG A 103 -2.59 3.70 -16.93
CA ARG A 103 -1.98 3.00 -18.05
C ARG A 103 -2.46 1.56 -18.13
N MET A 104 -2.48 0.82 -17.02
CA MET A 104 -2.91 -0.58 -17.00
C MET A 104 -4.41 -0.72 -17.34
N THR A 105 -5.24 0.22 -16.90
CA THR A 105 -6.67 0.22 -17.23
C THR A 105 -6.94 0.57 -18.69
N TRP A 106 -6.18 1.49 -19.28
CA TRP A 106 -6.36 1.94 -20.67
C TRP A 106 -5.44 1.25 -21.70
N ASP A 107 -4.55 0.35 -21.29
CA ASP A 107 -3.60 -0.33 -22.18
C ASP A 107 -4.28 -1.09 -23.32
N PRO A 108 -5.38 -1.85 -23.08
CA PRO A 108 -6.13 -2.51 -24.16
C PRO A 108 -6.73 -1.54 -25.17
N PHE A 109 -6.85 -0.26 -24.80
CA PHE A 109 -7.39 0.81 -25.62
C PHE A 109 -6.31 1.69 -26.27
N ARG A 110 -5.03 1.41 -26.05
CA ARG A 110 -3.94 2.17 -26.68
C ARG A 110 -3.95 1.95 -28.20
N GLY A 111 -4.20 3.02 -28.94
CA GLY A 111 -4.17 2.99 -30.40
C GLY A 111 -5.40 2.33 -31.06
N ILE A 112 -6.51 2.17 -30.33
CA ILE A 112 -7.76 1.61 -30.90
C ILE A 112 -8.31 2.38 -32.09
N SER A 113 -8.00 3.67 -32.20
CA SER A 113 -8.35 4.49 -33.36
C SER A 113 -7.70 3.99 -34.65
N PHE A 114 -6.58 3.26 -34.54
CA PHE A 114 -5.82 2.75 -35.67
C PHE A 114 -5.93 1.23 -35.84
N ARG A 115 -6.33 0.48 -34.80
CA ARG A 115 -6.49 -0.98 -34.84
C ARG A 115 -7.76 -1.37 -34.10
N TYR A 116 -8.81 -1.67 -34.86
CA TYR A 116 -10.04 -2.23 -34.32
C TYR A 116 -9.80 -3.68 -33.87
N ASN A 117 -10.15 -4.01 -32.62
CA ASN A 117 -10.08 -5.37 -32.11
C ASN A 117 -11.51 -5.90 -31.85
N PRO A 118 -12.03 -6.82 -32.68
CA PRO A 118 -13.41 -7.31 -32.57
C PRO A 118 -13.71 -8.07 -31.26
N ASP A 119 -12.69 -8.56 -30.55
CA ASP A 119 -12.87 -9.29 -29.29
C ASP A 119 -13.21 -8.36 -28.10
N ILE A 120 -13.04 -7.05 -28.27
CA ILE A 120 -13.35 -6.05 -27.23
C ILE A 120 -14.80 -5.57 -27.41
N PRO A 121 -15.68 -5.73 -26.40
CA PRO A 121 -17.07 -5.29 -26.48
C PRO A 121 -17.18 -3.77 -26.25
N TYR A 122 -16.65 -2.97 -27.17
CA TYR A 122 -16.53 -1.51 -27.11
C TYR A 122 -17.83 -0.80 -26.69
N HIS A 123 -18.97 -1.29 -27.18
CA HIS A 123 -20.31 -0.72 -26.92
C HIS A 123 -20.74 -0.79 -25.45
N SER A 124 -20.19 -1.73 -24.68
CA SER A 124 -20.51 -1.96 -23.27
C SER A 124 -19.31 -1.79 -22.34
N HIS A 125 -18.14 -1.45 -22.88
CA HIS A 125 -16.93 -1.33 -22.10
C HIS A 125 -16.99 -0.12 -21.16
N GLY A 126 -16.87 -0.37 -19.85
CA GLY A 126 -17.08 0.64 -18.80
C GLY A 126 -16.19 1.88 -18.90
N LEU A 127 -14.99 1.75 -19.48
CA LEU A 127 -14.09 2.90 -19.71
C LEU A 127 -14.48 3.77 -20.92
N LEU A 128 -15.17 3.21 -21.92
CA LEU A 128 -15.43 3.91 -23.17
C LEU A 128 -16.81 4.58 -23.23
N GLN A 129 -17.77 4.12 -22.43
CA GLN A 129 -19.12 4.70 -22.32
C GLN A 129 -19.81 5.00 -23.68
N LEU A 130 -19.45 4.27 -24.75
CA LEU A 130 -19.97 4.48 -26.10
C LEU A 130 -21.47 4.15 -26.20
N GLY A 131 -21.94 3.14 -25.45
CA GLY A 131 -23.31 2.63 -25.53
C GLY A 131 -23.61 1.94 -26.86
N SER A 132 -24.88 1.73 -27.21
CA SER A 132 -25.27 1.07 -28.48
C SER A 132 -25.25 2.04 -29.68
N MET A 133 -24.97 1.54 -30.88
CA MET A 133 -25.03 2.30 -32.15
C MET A 133 -26.45 2.36 -32.70
N ASN A 134 -27.34 3.06 -32.00
CA ASN A 134 -28.78 3.08 -32.31
C ASN A 134 -29.37 4.49 -32.42
N LYS A 135 -28.56 5.54 -32.28
CA LYS A 135 -29.02 6.92 -32.47
C LYS A 135 -28.84 7.29 -33.94
N PRO A 136 -29.86 7.77 -34.67
CA PRO A 136 -29.66 8.27 -36.02
C PRO A 136 -28.91 9.61 -36.00
N CYS A 137 -28.02 9.82 -36.97
CA CYS A 137 -27.36 11.09 -37.19
C CYS A 137 -28.31 12.10 -37.84
N LYS A 138 -28.36 13.33 -37.29
CA LYS A 138 -29.22 14.41 -37.78
C LYS A 138 -28.91 14.84 -39.22
N TYR A 139 -27.68 14.65 -39.68
CA TYR A 139 -27.21 15.17 -40.97
C TYR A 139 -27.22 14.12 -42.09
N CYS A 140 -26.80 12.89 -41.80
CA CYS A 140 -26.63 11.85 -42.81
C CYS A 140 -27.52 10.60 -42.59
N GLY A 141 -28.32 10.55 -41.52
CA GLY A 141 -29.20 9.42 -41.20
C GLY A 141 -28.49 8.14 -40.72
N ALA A 142 -27.16 8.05 -40.86
CA ALA A 142 -26.38 6.92 -40.36
C ALA A 142 -26.53 6.72 -38.85
N LEU A 143 -26.48 5.47 -38.39
CA LEU A 143 -26.49 5.15 -36.96
C LEU A 143 -25.16 5.54 -36.32
N LYS A 144 -25.26 6.17 -35.15
CA LYS A 144 -24.14 6.63 -34.33
C LYS A 144 -24.23 6.05 -32.93
N TRP A 145 -23.09 6.01 -32.23
CA TRP A 145 -23.00 5.50 -30.87
C TRP A 145 -23.73 6.43 -29.89
N LYS A 146 -24.34 5.86 -28.85
CA LYS A 146 -25.12 6.62 -27.85
C LYS A 146 -24.30 7.74 -27.19
N GLY A 147 -23.01 7.50 -26.94
CA GLY A 147 -22.06 8.40 -26.30
C GLY A 147 -21.18 9.22 -27.25
N GLU A 148 -21.36 9.11 -28.58
CA GLU A 148 -20.57 9.89 -29.52
C GLU A 148 -20.86 11.40 -29.40
N CYS A 149 -19.77 12.18 -29.27
CA CYS A 149 -19.83 13.63 -29.25
C CYS A 149 -20.53 14.17 -30.51
N GLN A 150 -21.43 15.13 -30.30
CA GLN A 150 -22.28 15.71 -31.35
C GLN A 150 -21.49 16.43 -32.47
N PHE A 151 -20.20 16.69 -32.25
CA PHE A 151 -19.30 17.38 -33.17
C PHE A 151 -18.43 16.45 -34.03
N MET A 152 -18.48 15.12 -33.85
CA MET A 152 -17.93 14.17 -34.84
C MET A 152 -18.95 14.03 -35.98
N LEU A 153 -18.92 15.00 -36.89
CA LEU A 153 -19.79 15.07 -38.05
C LEU A 153 -19.37 14.01 -39.09
N CYS A 154 -20.35 13.47 -39.83
CA CYS A 154 -20.15 12.45 -40.86
C CYS A 154 -19.02 12.91 -41.81
N PHE A 155 -17.90 12.17 -41.85
CA PHE A 155 -16.90 12.35 -42.91
C PHE A 155 -17.61 12.09 -44.23
N ARG A 156 -17.68 13.11 -45.08
CA ARG A 156 -18.25 13.02 -46.42
C ARG A 156 -17.26 12.35 -47.35
#